data_AF-A0A535BGB6-F1
#
_entry.id   AF-A0A535BGB6-F1
#
_cell.length_a   1.000
_cell.length_b   1.000
_cell.length_c   1.000
_cell.angle_alpha   90.00
_cell.angle_beta   90.00
_cell.angle_gamma   90.00
#
_symmetry.space_group_name_H-M   'P 1'
#
loop_
_entity.id
_entity.type
_entity.pdbx_description
1 polymer ?
#
loop_
_entity_poly.entity_id
_entity_poly.type
_entity_poly.pdbx_seq_one_letter_code
_entity_poly.pdbx_strand_id
1 'polypeptide(L)'
;MRRQIQRLFRRLPATPTAFTLPSPEGEGNCPELPAGLGDGQNACMAVGGDGNGQAPEPPLRVESREELVYLLGEACELEHGLLCEYLYAQFSLKRSVQEGVTPEQLARIQAWELAIIDVVKQEMLHLSLATNILTAIGAAPHFERPNFPILSRWYPPDVQIALVPFGERALRHFMFLERPEGMSLRDAEGFGAVGHMRPPSNDDPQLTGGAEEWHTVGHLYRGIERGLAHLVDRYGESDVFIGPPNAQATTQVFEWPELTAVTSLASASSAIEIIVEQGEGARGDWVNSHFGKFVGILEDYLAVRRADPSFEPARPVIPVFLREPPDVDLVTLIEDPLTRRVADVFNATYEVTLQVQSRYFVHHGETPDELETLAKTAKHLMNWVMRSLGPMMTALPVGPQHAGQTAGPAFEIVRPAFFVLPHRDAAWKILRERFETLADVSLKLAEDPGLAGMKQIATNFQGFASDLRRHLTARAAVPTS
;
A
#
# COMPACT_ATOMS: atom_id res chain seq x y z
N MET A 1 18.99 -16.23 -4.61
CA MET A 1 18.25 -15.62 -3.49
C MET A 1 17.12 -16.52 -2.94
N ARG A 2 16.14 -16.98 -3.75
CA ARG A 2 15.08 -17.95 -3.34
C ARG A 2 15.59 -19.20 -2.58
N ARG A 3 16.72 -19.79 -3.01
CA ARG A 3 17.32 -20.99 -2.37
C ARG A 3 18.07 -20.71 -1.05
N GLN A 4 18.40 -19.44 -0.75
CA GLN A 4 19.06 -19.05 0.51
C GLN A 4 18.03 -18.83 1.62
N ILE A 5 16.85 -18.28 1.28
CA ILE A 5 15.72 -18.10 2.19
C ILE A 5 15.18 -19.46 2.66
N GLN A 6 14.97 -20.41 1.74
CA GLN A 6 14.59 -21.79 2.08
C GLN A 6 15.62 -22.53 2.94
N ARG A 7 16.91 -22.15 2.87
CA ARG A 7 17.99 -22.72 3.69
C ARG A 7 18.04 -22.13 5.10
N LEU A 8 17.56 -20.90 5.32
CA LEU A 8 17.42 -20.31 6.65
C LEU A 8 16.27 -20.98 7.41
N PHE A 9 15.11 -21.18 6.76
CA PHE A 9 13.96 -21.86 7.37
C PHE A 9 14.19 -23.35 7.70
N ARG A 10 15.08 -24.05 6.97
CA ARG A 10 15.39 -25.48 7.20
C ARG A 10 16.40 -25.76 8.34
N ARG A 11 17.03 -24.74 8.93
CA ARG A 11 18.06 -24.92 9.96
C ARG A 11 17.56 -24.73 11.40
N LEU A 12 16.28 -24.43 11.59
CA LEU A 12 15.66 -24.40 12.91
C LEU A 12 15.16 -25.80 13.27
N PRO A 13 15.41 -26.30 14.49
CA PRO A 13 14.96 -27.64 14.89
C PRO A 13 13.42 -27.69 14.87
N ALA A 14 12.88 -28.60 14.06
CA ALA A 14 11.46 -28.93 14.07
C ALA A 14 11.13 -29.64 15.38
N THR A 15 10.31 -29.04 16.24
CA THR A 15 9.58 -29.79 17.28
C THR A 15 8.43 -30.55 16.61
N PRO A 16 8.34 -31.89 16.77
CA PRO A 16 7.35 -32.69 16.06
C PRO A 16 6.05 -32.73 16.85
N THR A 17 5.01 -32.04 16.38
CA THR A 17 3.62 -32.45 16.57
C THR A 17 2.84 -32.06 15.33
N ALA A 18 2.84 -32.95 14.34
CA ALA A 18 1.92 -32.87 13.21
C ALA A 18 0.53 -33.27 13.72
N PHE A 19 -0.43 -32.35 13.65
CA PHE A 19 -1.84 -32.65 13.86
C PHE A 19 -2.44 -33.10 12.54
N THR A 20 -2.83 -34.37 12.45
CA THR A 20 -3.65 -34.93 11.36
C THR A 20 -5.12 -34.75 11.73
N LEU A 21 -5.92 -34.10 10.88
CA LEU A 21 -7.37 -33.98 11.07
C LEU A 21 -8.09 -35.28 10.66
N PRO A 22 -9.11 -35.76 11.42
CA PRO A 22 -9.91 -36.91 11.04
C PRO A 22 -11.07 -36.53 10.11
N SER A 23 -11.40 -37.42 9.17
CA SER A 23 -12.53 -37.30 8.22
C SER A 23 -13.90 -37.35 8.92
N PRO A 24 -14.96 -36.72 8.36
CA PRO A 24 -16.26 -36.64 9.03
C PRO A 24 -17.21 -37.76 8.59
N GLU A 25 -17.70 -38.55 9.54
CA GLU A 25 -18.98 -39.25 9.44
C GLU A 25 -19.67 -39.24 10.82
N GLY A 26 -20.96 -38.84 10.85
CA GLY A 26 -21.87 -39.16 11.97
C GLY A 26 -22.60 -37.96 12.59
N GLU A 27 -23.84 -37.73 12.15
CA GLU A 27 -24.84 -36.88 12.81
C GLU A 27 -25.24 -37.43 14.19
N GLY A 28 -25.49 -36.55 15.17
CA GLY A 28 -26.12 -36.97 16.44
C GLY A 28 -26.16 -35.94 17.58
N ASN A 29 -27.30 -35.23 17.65
CA ASN A 29 -27.99 -34.67 18.84
C ASN A 29 -27.22 -33.94 19.96
N CYS A 30 -27.58 -32.67 20.15
CA CYS A 30 -27.24 -31.81 21.30
C CYS A 30 -28.19 -32.03 22.48
N PRO A 31 -27.69 -32.00 23.74
CA PRO A 31 -28.48 -31.47 24.85
C PRO A 31 -27.77 -30.30 25.56
N GLU A 32 -28.54 -29.26 25.88
CA GLU A 32 -28.12 -28.08 26.63
C GLU A 32 -27.70 -28.39 28.08
N LEU A 33 -26.72 -27.65 28.61
CA LEU A 33 -26.42 -27.53 30.04
C LEU A 33 -26.00 -26.08 30.42
N PRO A 34 -26.13 -25.69 31.71
CA PRO A 34 -26.42 -24.33 32.15
C PRO A 34 -25.19 -23.44 32.45
N ALA A 35 -25.47 -22.15 32.63
CA ALA A 35 -24.53 -21.06 32.85
C ALA A 35 -23.64 -21.17 34.10
N GLY A 36 -22.35 -20.81 33.95
CA GLY A 36 -21.50 -20.34 35.05
C GLY A 36 -19.98 -20.53 34.87
N LEU A 37 -19.26 -19.40 34.89
CA LEU A 37 -17.85 -19.18 35.31
C LEU A 37 -16.71 -19.36 34.28
N GLY A 38 -16.13 -18.22 33.85
CA GLY A 38 -14.75 -17.82 34.18
C GLY A 38 -13.56 -18.42 33.41
N ASP A 39 -12.91 -17.52 32.63
CA ASP A 39 -11.49 -17.46 32.22
C ASP A 39 -10.88 -18.46 31.22
N GLY A 40 -10.19 -17.88 30.23
CA GLY A 40 -9.19 -18.55 29.39
C GLY A 40 -9.52 -18.62 27.90
N GLN A 41 -9.55 -17.50 27.17
CA GLN A 41 -9.66 -17.54 25.71
C GLN A 41 -8.31 -17.87 25.07
N ASN A 42 -8.04 -19.17 24.96
CA ASN A 42 -7.16 -19.73 23.95
C ASN A 42 -7.76 -19.45 22.57
N ALA A 43 -7.00 -18.81 21.69
CA ALA A 43 -7.34 -18.66 20.28
C ALA A 43 -7.28 -20.03 19.59
N CYS A 44 -8.40 -20.74 19.57
CA CYS A 44 -8.63 -21.86 18.67
C CYS A 44 -9.23 -21.32 17.37
N MET A 45 -8.44 -21.36 16.29
CA MET A 45 -8.91 -21.17 14.92
C MET A 45 -9.83 -22.34 14.55
N ALA A 46 -11.14 -22.15 14.67
CA ALA A 46 -12.11 -23.09 14.14
C ALA A 46 -12.35 -22.76 12.65
N VAL A 47 -11.91 -23.64 11.77
CA VAL A 47 -12.30 -23.67 10.35
C VAL A 47 -13.24 -24.86 10.20
N GLY A 48 -14.54 -24.61 10.15
CA GLY A 48 -15.60 -25.61 10.01
C GLY A 48 -16.86 -24.95 9.46
N GLY A 49 -17.53 -25.64 8.52
CA GLY A 49 -18.53 -25.08 7.61
C GLY A 49 -19.87 -24.68 8.21
N ASP A 50 -20.59 -23.94 7.36
CA ASP A 50 -21.97 -23.44 7.43
C ASP A 50 -22.28 -22.29 8.40
N GLY A 51 -22.41 -21.09 7.82
CA GLY A 51 -23.20 -19.98 8.36
C GLY A 51 -22.55 -19.15 9.47
N ASN A 52 -21.44 -18.49 9.16
CA ASN A 52 -20.62 -17.74 10.11
C ASN A 52 -21.19 -16.37 10.56
N GLY A 53 -22.52 -16.23 10.69
CA GLY A 53 -23.18 -15.08 11.33
C GLY A 53 -22.98 -13.69 10.71
N GLN A 54 -22.15 -13.57 9.67
CA GLN A 54 -21.97 -12.36 8.89
C GLN A 54 -22.95 -12.42 7.71
N ALA A 55 -23.68 -11.33 7.46
CA ALA A 55 -24.50 -11.23 6.26
C ALA A 55 -23.61 -11.47 5.04
N PRO A 56 -24.11 -12.17 4.00
CA PRO A 56 -23.37 -12.29 2.75
C PRO A 56 -23.03 -10.88 2.26
N GLU A 57 -21.79 -10.71 1.79
CA GLU A 57 -21.34 -9.42 1.27
C GLU A 57 -22.28 -8.96 0.15
N PRO A 58 -22.77 -7.70 0.20
CA PRO A 58 -23.80 -7.27 -0.72
C PRO A 58 -23.23 -7.09 -2.13
N PRO A 59 -24.02 -7.36 -3.18
CA PRO A 59 -23.54 -7.13 -4.54
C PRO A 59 -23.31 -5.63 -4.78
N LEU A 60 -22.10 -5.27 -5.21
CA LEU A 60 -21.80 -3.90 -5.63
C LEU A 60 -22.55 -3.56 -6.93
N ARG A 61 -23.13 -2.37 -6.99
CA ARG A 61 -23.88 -1.88 -8.16
C ARG A 61 -22.96 -1.13 -9.13
N VAL A 62 -22.98 -1.54 -10.41
CA VAL A 62 -22.27 -0.85 -11.51
C VAL A 62 -23.16 -0.86 -12.75
N GLU A 63 -23.82 0.26 -13.03
CA GLU A 63 -24.72 0.44 -14.18
C GLU A 63 -24.09 1.32 -15.28
N SER A 64 -23.03 2.05 -14.94
CA SER A 64 -22.37 3.04 -15.78
C SER A 64 -20.85 3.01 -15.64
N ARG A 65 -20.16 3.62 -16.61
CA ARG A 65 -18.70 3.82 -16.53
C ARG A 65 -18.31 4.72 -15.36
N GLU A 66 -19.14 5.69 -15.01
CA GLU A 66 -18.84 6.62 -13.91
C GLU A 66 -18.78 5.89 -12.57
N GLU A 67 -19.73 5.00 -12.30
CA GLU A 67 -19.72 4.13 -11.11
C GLU A 67 -18.53 3.16 -11.12
N LEU A 68 -18.18 2.58 -12.27
CA LEU A 68 -17.01 1.72 -12.38
C LEU A 68 -15.70 2.48 -12.10
N VAL A 69 -15.56 3.71 -12.62
CA VAL A 69 -14.40 4.57 -12.38
C VAL A 69 -14.32 4.97 -10.91
N TYR A 70 -15.46 5.19 -10.25
CA TYR A 70 -15.51 5.46 -8.81
C TYR A 70 -14.94 4.27 -8.02
N LEU A 71 -15.43 3.04 -8.25
CA LEU A 71 -14.93 1.85 -7.53
C LEU A 71 -13.45 1.54 -7.82
N LEU A 72 -13.01 1.74 -9.06
CA LEU A 72 -11.59 1.61 -9.40
C LEU A 72 -10.73 2.69 -8.74
N GLY A 73 -11.26 3.91 -8.57
CA GLY A 73 -10.64 4.96 -7.78
C GLY A 73 -10.46 4.54 -6.32
N GLU A 74 -11.51 4.00 -5.70
CA GLU A 74 -11.44 3.45 -4.34
C GLU A 74 -10.43 2.30 -4.24
N ALA A 75 -10.39 1.40 -5.24
CA ALA A 75 -9.39 0.34 -5.30
C ALA A 75 -7.96 0.91 -5.35
N CYS A 76 -7.68 1.88 -6.22
CA CYS A 76 -6.39 2.55 -6.27
C CYS A 76 -6.03 3.22 -4.93
N GLU A 77 -6.99 3.86 -4.26
CA GLU A 77 -6.76 4.47 -2.96
C GLU A 77 -6.44 3.44 -1.87
N LEU A 78 -7.13 2.29 -1.89
CA LEU A 78 -6.91 1.17 -0.99
C LEU A 78 -5.50 0.59 -1.17
N GLU A 79 -5.12 0.17 -2.38
CA GLU A 79 -3.78 -0.36 -2.68
C GLU A 79 -2.68 0.62 -2.27
N HIS A 80 -2.88 1.90 -2.56
CA HIS A 80 -1.93 2.95 -2.22
C HIS A 80 -1.88 3.21 -0.71
N GLY A 81 -3.01 3.13 -0.01
CA GLY A 81 -3.12 3.22 1.43
C GLY A 81 -2.33 2.12 2.13
N LEU A 82 -2.63 0.85 1.78
CA LEU A 82 -1.98 -0.35 2.29
C LEU A 82 -0.47 -0.29 2.07
N LEU A 83 -0.04 0.07 0.86
CA LEU A 83 1.37 0.28 0.52
C LEU A 83 2.07 1.23 1.52
N CYS A 84 1.49 2.39 1.78
CA CYS A 84 2.07 3.39 2.68
C CYS A 84 2.10 2.92 4.14
N GLU A 85 1.04 2.24 4.58
CA GLU A 85 0.95 1.67 5.92
C GLU A 85 2.01 0.60 6.17
N TYR A 86 2.20 -0.32 5.21
CA TYR A 86 3.23 -1.35 5.30
C TYR A 86 4.64 -0.77 5.26
N LEU A 87 4.87 0.26 4.42
CA LEU A 87 6.12 1.01 4.41
C LEU A 87 6.39 1.71 5.75
N TYR A 88 5.37 2.28 6.39
CA TYR A 88 5.53 2.92 7.68
C TYR A 88 6.00 1.93 8.76
N ALA A 89 5.33 0.78 8.87
CA ALA A 89 5.76 -0.28 9.77
C ALA A 89 7.18 -0.76 9.44
N GLN A 90 7.48 -0.98 8.17
CA GLN A 90 8.81 -1.36 7.70
C GLN A 90 9.90 -0.33 8.07
N PHE A 91 9.63 0.97 7.92
CA PHE A 91 10.56 2.04 8.28
C PHE A 91 10.77 2.20 9.79
N SER A 92 9.80 1.76 10.60
CA SER A 92 9.90 1.81 12.07
C SER A 92 10.85 0.75 12.65
N LEU A 93 11.17 -0.32 11.92
CA LEU A 93 12.03 -1.40 12.40
C LEU A 93 13.43 -0.90 12.78
N LYS A 94 13.95 -1.40 13.91
CA LYS A 94 15.34 -1.20 14.34
C LYS A 94 16.30 -1.82 13.34
N ARG A 95 17.45 -1.16 13.12
CA ARG A 95 18.39 -1.51 12.04
C ARG A 95 19.75 -1.98 12.53
N SER A 96 20.04 -1.84 13.81
CA SER A 96 21.34 -2.22 14.36
C SER A 96 21.25 -2.68 15.82
N VAL A 97 22.27 -3.42 16.26
CA VAL A 97 22.38 -3.88 17.66
C VAL A 97 22.59 -2.72 18.64
N GLN A 98 23.05 -1.57 18.15
CA GLN A 98 23.15 -0.34 18.94
C GLN A 98 21.78 0.21 19.35
N GLU A 99 20.70 -0.25 18.73
CA GLU A 99 19.31 0.09 19.08
C GLU A 99 18.71 -0.85 20.15
N GLY A 100 19.57 -1.61 20.84
CA GLY A 100 19.18 -2.41 22.01
C GLY A 100 18.52 -3.75 21.67
N VAL A 101 18.91 -4.37 20.55
CA VAL A 101 18.49 -5.73 20.17
C VAL A 101 19.71 -6.63 20.02
N THR A 102 19.55 -7.94 20.28
CA THR A 102 20.64 -8.90 20.07
C THR A 102 20.91 -9.13 18.57
N PRO A 103 22.07 -9.67 18.18
CA PRO A 103 22.33 -10.05 16.79
C PRO A 103 21.28 -11.03 16.22
N GLU A 104 20.79 -11.96 17.03
CA GLU A 104 19.77 -12.93 16.64
C GLU A 104 18.40 -12.27 16.44
N GLN A 105 18.02 -11.38 17.35
CA GLN A 105 16.81 -10.57 17.22
C GLN A 105 16.88 -9.66 15.99
N LEU A 106 18.03 -9.03 15.73
CA LEU A 106 18.23 -8.21 14.53
C LEU A 106 18.10 -9.04 13.24
N ALA A 107 18.62 -10.27 13.22
CA ALA A 107 18.45 -11.16 12.07
C ALA A 107 16.97 -11.51 11.82
N ARG A 108 16.15 -11.66 12.88
CA ARG A 108 14.70 -11.85 12.77
C ARG A 108 14.01 -10.60 12.21
N ILE A 109 14.33 -9.43 12.76
CA ILE A 109 13.83 -8.15 12.27
C ILE A 109 14.13 -7.97 10.78
N GLN A 110 15.35 -8.27 10.34
CA GLN A 110 15.73 -8.19 8.93
C GLN A 110 14.97 -9.19 8.05
N ALA A 111 14.67 -10.38 8.56
CA ALA A 111 13.85 -11.35 7.84
C ALA A 111 12.40 -10.87 7.67
N TRP A 112 11.80 -10.31 8.72
CA TRP A 112 10.47 -9.70 8.65
C TRP A 112 10.46 -8.47 7.72
N GLU A 113 11.48 -7.61 7.79
CA GLU A 113 11.65 -6.47 6.90
C GLU A 113 11.62 -6.90 5.43
N LEU A 114 12.34 -7.97 5.08
CA LEU A 114 12.37 -8.50 3.71
C LEU A 114 11.01 -9.05 3.25
N ALA A 115 10.26 -9.69 4.14
CA ALA A 115 8.92 -10.19 3.84
C ALA A 115 7.94 -9.03 3.61
N ILE A 116 7.98 -7.99 4.45
CA ILE A 116 7.15 -6.79 4.26
C ILE A 116 7.51 -6.05 2.98
N ILE A 117 8.81 -5.93 2.65
CA ILE A 117 9.26 -5.33 1.38
C ILE A 117 8.72 -6.10 0.16
N ASP A 118 8.57 -7.42 0.27
CA ASP A 118 7.99 -8.25 -0.79
C ASP A 118 6.51 -7.90 -0.99
N VAL A 119 5.71 -7.84 0.08
CA VAL A 119 4.30 -7.40 0.06
C VAL A 119 4.17 -5.98 -0.49
N VAL A 120 4.96 -5.03 0.02
CA VAL A 120 5.01 -3.63 -0.47
C VAL A 120 5.24 -3.55 -1.98
N LYS A 121 6.07 -4.42 -2.56
CA LYS A 121 6.28 -4.44 -4.01
C LYS A 121 5.08 -5.01 -4.76
N GLN A 122 4.37 -5.95 -4.17
CA GLN A 122 3.11 -6.47 -4.71
C GLN A 122 2.02 -5.40 -4.67
N GLU A 123 1.92 -4.58 -3.62
CA GLU A 123 0.97 -3.44 -3.63
C GLU A 123 1.29 -2.39 -4.69
N MET A 124 2.57 -2.15 -4.98
CA MET A 124 2.95 -1.30 -6.13
C MET A 124 2.52 -1.92 -7.47
N LEU A 125 2.60 -3.25 -7.59
CA LEU A 125 2.11 -3.99 -8.75
C LEU A 125 0.58 -3.89 -8.83
N HIS A 126 -0.14 -4.07 -7.72
CA HIS A 126 -1.60 -4.00 -7.67
C HIS A 126 -2.11 -2.61 -8.06
N LEU A 127 -1.54 -1.55 -7.49
CA LEU A 127 -1.83 -0.18 -7.89
C LEU A 127 -1.58 0.05 -9.38
N SER A 128 -0.49 -0.52 -9.93
CA SER A 128 -0.20 -0.42 -11.37
C SER A 128 -1.21 -1.17 -12.23
N LEU A 129 -1.69 -2.35 -11.80
CA LEU A 129 -2.71 -3.13 -12.48
C LEU A 129 -4.09 -2.45 -12.42
N ALA A 130 -4.51 -1.95 -11.25
CA ALA A 130 -5.72 -1.15 -11.09
C ALA A 130 -5.68 0.11 -11.97
N THR A 131 -4.52 0.78 -12.04
CA THR A 131 -4.31 1.93 -12.92
C THR A 131 -4.36 1.52 -14.40
N ASN A 132 -3.81 0.38 -14.79
CA ASN A 132 -3.94 -0.16 -16.16
C ASN A 132 -5.41 -0.39 -16.54
N ILE A 133 -6.23 -0.91 -15.62
CA ILE A 133 -7.67 -1.10 -15.84
C ILE A 133 -8.35 0.26 -16.04
N LEU A 134 -8.09 1.25 -15.16
CA LEU A 134 -8.61 2.62 -15.29
C LEU A 134 -8.27 3.22 -16.66
N THR A 135 -7.00 3.20 -17.05
CA THR A 135 -6.59 3.79 -18.32
C THR A 135 -7.14 3.03 -19.51
N ALA A 136 -7.28 1.70 -19.43
CA ALA A 136 -7.86 0.86 -20.47
C ALA A 136 -9.34 1.17 -20.72
N ILE A 137 -10.10 1.53 -19.69
CA ILE A 137 -11.48 2.02 -19.82
C ILE A 137 -11.56 3.53 -20.12
N GLY A 138 -10.45 4.16 -20.47
CA GLY A 138 -10.40 5.58 -20.86
C GLY A 138 -10.48 6.58 -19.72
N ALA A 139 -10.32 6.14 -18.46
CA ALA A 139 -10.24 7.03 -17.31
C ALA A 139 -8.80 7.49 -17.05
N ALA A 140 -8.65 8.59 -16.31
CA ALA A 140 -7.34 9.05 -15.86
C ALA A 140 -6.78 8.14 -14.76
N PRO A 141 -5.45 8.02 -14.62
CA PRO A 141 -4.85 7.29 -13.50
C PRO A 141 -5.19 7.96 -12.17
N HIS A 142 -5.45 7.16 -11.14
CA HIS A 142 -5.84 7.64 -9.80
C HIS A 142 -4.74 7.36 -8.78
N PHE A 143 -3.95 8.39 -8.43
CA PHE A 143 -2.90 8.30 -7.40
C PHE A 143 -3.18 9.20 -6.19
N GLU A 144 -4.27 9.97 -6.23
CA GLU A 144 -4.71 10.76 -5.07
C GLU A 144 -5.42 9.85 -4.08
N ARG A 145 -5.38 10.23 -2.80
CA ARG A 145 -6.13 9.59 -1.72
C ARG A 145 -6.23 10.55 -0.52
N PRO A 146 -7.14 10.32 0.44
CA PRO A 146 -7.15 11.07 1.70
C PRO A 146 -5.82 10.97 2.46
N ASN A 147 -5.46 11.99 3.24
CA ASN A 147 -4.28 11.87 4.13
C ASN A 147 -4.58 10.97 5.34
N PHE A 148 -3.53 10.38 5.91
CA PHE A 148 -3.67 9.49 7.07
C PHE A 148 -3.98 10.23 8.38
N PRO A 149 -4.68 9.58 9.34
CA PRO A 149 -5.37 8.30 9.17
C PRO A 149 -6.54 8.45 8.20
N ILE A 150 -6.75 7.43 7.37
CA ILE A 150 -7.83 7.44 6.40
C ILE A 150 -9.10 7.04 7.14
N LEU A 151 -9.80 8.05 7.67
CA LEU A 151 -11.07 7.93 8.39
C LEU A 151 -12.23 8.36 7.48
N SER A 152 -12.18 7.91 6.23
CA SER A 152 -13.07 8.41 5.19
C SER A 152 -14.50 7.91 5.42
N ARG A 153 -15.47 8.84 5.43
CA ARG A 153 -16.91 8.54 5.32
C ARG A 153 -17.30 7.83 4.01
N TRP A 154 -16.35 7.73 3.08
CA TRP A 154 -16.52 7.14 1.75
C TRP A 154 -16.04 5.68 1.68
N TYR A 155 -15.24 5.21 2.64
CA TYR A 155 -14.93 3.78 2.75
C TYR A 155 -15.95 3.06 3.64
N PRO A 156 -16.08 1.74 3.48
CA PRO A 156 -16.80 0.90 4.43
C PRO A 156 -16.30 1.16 5.87
N PRO A 157 -17.21 1.24 6.86
CA PRO A 157 -16.84 1.66 8.22
C PRO A 157 -15.78 0.80 8.91
N ASP A 158 -15.68 -0.46 8.52
CA ASP A 158 -14.73 -1.43 9.03
C ASP A 158 -13.36 -1.37 8.33
N VAL A 159 -13.23 -0.63 7.22
CA VAL A 159 -11.97 -0.45 6.50
C VAL A 159 -11.30 0.85 6.96
N GLN A 160 -10.31 0.70 7.83
CA GLN A 160 -9.47 1.80 8.30
C GLN A 160 -8.04 1.55 7.87
N ILE A 161 -7.38 2.59 7.35
CA ILE A 161 -5.98 2.53 6.96
C ILE A 161 -5.24 3.59 7.76
N ALA A 162 -4.24 3.17 8.53
CA ALA A 162 -3.54 4.05 9.45
C ALA A 162 -2.05 3.75 9.56
N LEU A 163 -1.28 4.78 9.84
CA LEU A 163 0.15 4.64 10.04
C LEU A 163 0.42 4.04 11.42
N VAL A 164 0.77 2.76 11.47
CA VAL A 164 1.10 2.04 12.72
C VAL A 164 2.53 1.53 12.68
N PRO A 165 3.37 1.79 13.70
CA PRO A 165 4.71 1.20 13.75
C PRO A 165 4.64 -0.32 13.89
N PHE A 166 5.67 -1.02 13.43
CA PHE A 166 5.72 -2.47 13.44
C PHE A 166 5.56 -3.04 14.86
N GLY A 167 4.70 -4.03 15.00
CA GLY A 167 4.42 -4.73 16.25
C GLY A 167 3.16 -5.56 16.10
N GLU A 168 2.73 -6.19 17.20
CA GLU A 168 1.53 -7.03 17.20
C GLU A 168 0.29 -6.30 16.68
N ARG A 169 0.09 -5.04 17.10
CA ARG A 169 -1.06 -4.24 16.68
C ARG A 169 -1.09 -4.05 15.16
N ALA A 170 0.04 -3.65 14.56
CA ALA A 170 0.15 -3.49 13.11
C ALA A 170 -0.07 -4.82 12.38
N LEU A 171 0.56 -5.91 12.83
CA LEU A 171 0.45 -7.21 12.17
C LEU A 171 -0.98 -7.77 12.20
N ARG A 172 -1.70 -7.60 13.31
CA ARG A 172 -3.10 -8.00 13.40
C ARG A 172 -4.00 -7.14 12.50
N HIS A 173 -3.71 -5.85 12.39
CA HIS A 173 -4.43 -4.96 11.50
C HIS A 173 -4.19 -5.30 10.03
N PHE A 174 -2.94 -5.57 9.64
CA PHE A 174 -2.60 -6.01 8.28
C PHE A 174 -3.31 -7.33 7.93
N MET A 175 -3.35 -8.28 8.86
CA MET A 175 -4.11 -9.52 8.68
C MET A 175 -5.61 -9.27 8.50
N PHE A 176 -6.19 -8.28 9.17
CA PHE A 176 -7.58 -7.92 8.99
C PHE A 176 -7.85 -7.34 7.60
N LEU A 177 -7.00 -6.44 7.12
CA LEU A 177 -7.12 -5.81 5.81
C LEU A 177 -6.94 -6.82 4.66
N GLU A 178 -6.00 -7.75 4.79
CA GLU A 178 -5.70 -8.79 3.79
C GLU A 178 -6.56 -10.05 3.93
N ARG A 179 -7.54 -10.07 4.84
CA ARG A 179 -8.29 -11.29 5.14
C ARG A 179 -9.05 -11.78 3.89
N PRO A 180 -9.09 -13.09 3.63
CA PRO A 180 -9.91 -13.63 2.56
C PRO A 180 -11.39 -13.26 2.67
N GLU A 181 -12.02 -13.03 1.52
CA GLU A 181 -13.47 -12.87 1.38
C GLU A 181 -14.24 -13.93 2.20
N GLY A 182 -15.22 -13.48 2.99
CA GLY A 182 -16.01 -14.34 3.87
C GLY A 182 -15.31 -14.83 5.14
N MET A 183 -14.05 -14.45 5.38
CA MET A 183 -13.36 -14.75 6.65
C MET A 183 -13.74 -13.73 7.72
N SER A 184 -14.36 -14.20 8.80
CA SER A 184 -14.57 -13.41 10.00
C SER A 184 -13.27 -13.30 10.79
N LEU A 185 -12.66 -12.13 10.79
CA LEU A 185 -11.51 -11.79 11.62
C LEU A 185 -11.80 -10.46 12.35
N ARG A 186 -11.42 -10.36 13.61
CA ARG A 186 -11.48 -9.09 14.36
C ARG A 186 -10.21 -8.30 14.11
N ASP A 187 -10.38 -7.01 13.88
CA ASP A 187 -9.27 -6.08 13.80
C ASP A 187 -8.57 -5.89 15.16
N ALA A 188 -7.39 -5.27 15.14
CA ALA A 188 -6.62 -4.91 16.32
C ALA A 188 -7.34 -3.85 17.18
N GLU A 189 -7.01 -3.82 18.48
CA GLU A 189 -7.55 -2.83 19.41
C GLU A 189 -7.28 -1.39 18.90
N GLY A 190 -8.33 -0.57 18.87
CA GLY A 190 -8.28 0.81 18.39
C GLY A 190 -8.85 1.02 16.98
N PHE A 191 -9.10 -0.04 16.20
CA PHE A 191 -9.67 0.00 14.85
C PHE A 191 -11.15 -0.39 14.81
N GLY A 192 -11.95 0.11 15.74
CA GLY A 192 -13.40 -0.13 15.74
C GLY A 192 -14.10 0.70 14.65
N ALA A 193 -15.18 0.17 14.05
CA ALA A 193 -15.89 0.82 12.95
C ALA A 193 -16.23 2.30 13.23
N VAL A 194 -15.80 3.20 12.34
CA VAL A 194 -15.99 4.65 12.50
C VAL A 194 -17.30 5.06 11.84
N GLY A 195 -18.39 4.97 12.60
CA GLY A 195 -19.72 5.40 12.16
C GLY A 195 -20.38 4.46 11.13
N HIS A 196 -21.50 4.88 10.57
CA HIS A 196 -22.18 4.14 9.50
C HIS A 196 -22.05 4.89 8.18
N MET A 197 -21.50 4.24 7.15
CA MET A 197 -21.73 4.65 5.77
C MET A 197 -23.24 4.53 5.51
N ARG A 198 -23.83 5.56 4.92
CA ARG A 198 -25.18 5.47 4.36
C ARG A 198 -25.03 5.48 2.85
N PRO A 199 -24.92 4.31 2.19
CA PRO A 199 -25.04 4.28 0.74
C PRO A 199 -26.40 4.92 0.36
N PRO A 200 -26.48 5.64 -0.75
CA PRO A 200 -27.77 6.15 -1.21
C PRO A 200 -28.74 4.99 -1.42
N SER A 201 -30.03 5.19 -1.12
CA SER A 201 -31.02 4.12 -1.24
C SER A 201 -31.09 3.60 -2.69
N ASN A 202 -31.10 2.27 -2.86
CA ASN A 202 -31.24 1.60 -4.16
C ASN A 202 -32.48 2.00 -4.97
N ASP A 203 -33.46 2.66 -4.34
CA ASP A 203 -34.72 3.07 -4.95
C ASP A 203 -34.62 4.33 -5.83
N ASP A 204 -33.47 5.04 -5.84
CA ASP A 204 -33.25 6.22 -6.68
C ASP A 204 -32.07 5.97 -7.65
N PRO A 205 -32.27 6.03 -8.98
CA PRO A 205 -31.18 5.82 -9.93
C PRO A 205 -30.12 6.91 -9.77
N GLN A 206 -28.99 6.55 -9.15
CA GLN A 206 -27.82 7.41 -9.10
C GLN A 206 -27.28 7.63 -10.52
N LEU A 207 -27.06 8.90 -10.87
CA LEU A 207 -26.38 9.28 -12.11
C LEU A 207 -24.87 9.44 -11.91
N THR A 208 -24.45 9.72 -10.68
CA THR A 208 -23.03 9.85 -10.29
C THR A 208 -22.54 8.57 -9.65
N GLY A 209 -21.23 8.32 -9.70
CA GLY A 209 -20.60 7.31 -8.85
C GLY A 209 -20.82 7.63 -7.35
N GLY A 210 -20.95 6.60 -6.53
CA GLY A 210 -21.23 6.73 -5.11
C GLY A 210 -20.66 5.57 -4.31
N ALA A 211 -20.56 5.78 -2.99
CA ALA A 211 -20.01 4.80 -2.08
C ALA A 211 -20.86 3.52 -2.05
N GLU A 212 -20.19 2.37 -2.20
CA GLU A 212 -20.79 1.03 -2.14
C GLU A 212 -20.26 0.29 -0.91
N GLU A 213 -21.06 -0.65 -0.39
CA GLU A 213 -20.71 -1.40 0.81
C GLU A 213 -19.88 -2.65 0.45
N TRP A 214 -18.55 -2.54 0.54
CA TRP A 214 -17.62 -3.68 0.45
C TRP A 214 -16.92 -3.95 1.78
N HIS A 215 -16.25 -5.09 1.95
CA HIS A 215 -15.66 -5.46 3.26
C HIS A 215 -14.25 -6.05 3.17
N THR A 216 -13.89 -6.65 2.04
CA THR A 216 -12.52 -7.11 1.74
C THR A 216 -12.05 -6.60 0.38
N VAL A 217 -10.74 -6.70 0.14
CA VAL A 217 -10.11 -6.33 -1.14
C VAL A 217 -10.70 -7.18 -2.27
N GLY A 218 -10.83 -8.48 -2.05
CA GLY A 218 -11.43 -9.47 -2.93
C GLY A 218 -12.87 -9.13 -3.27
N HIS A 219 -13.67 -8.72 -2.27
CA HIS A 219 -15.04 -8.29 -2.52
C HIS A 219 -15.11 -7.11 -3.50
N LEU A 220 -14.31 -6.06 -3.24
CA LEU A 220 -14.24 -4.87 -4.09
C LEU A 220 -13.88 -5.23 -5.53
N TYR A 221 -12.80 -5.98 -5.74
CA TYR A 221 -12.35 -6.34 -7.09
C TYR A 221 -13.29 -7.30 -7.82
N ARG A 222 -13.97 -8.21 -7.12
CA ARG A 222 -15.01 -9.04 -7.73
C ARG A 222 -16.23 -8.22 -8.14
N GLY A 223 -16.58 -7.20 -7.38
CA GLY A 223 -17.58 -6.22 -7.80
C GLY A 223 -17.18 -5.46 -9.06
N ILE A 224 -15.93 -4.99 -9.13
CA ILE A 224 -15.34 -4.33 -10.31
C ILE A 224 -15.36 -5.27 -11.54
N GLU A 225 -14.97 -6.53 -11.37
CA GLU A 225 -14.99 -7.53 -12.45
C GLU A 225 -16.41 -7.76 -12.99
N ARG A 226 -17.40 -7.92 -12.10
CA ARG A 226 -18.82 -8.03 -12.49
C ARG A 226 -19.30 -6.77 -13.21
N GLY A 227 -18.91 -5.59 -12.73
CA GLY A 227 -19.22 -4.31 -13.36
C GLY A 227 -18.63 -4.19 -14.77
N LEU A 228 -17.37 -4.56 -14.96
CA LEU A 228 -16.73 -4.63 -16.28
C LEU A 228 -17.51 -5.54 -17.23
N ALA A 229 -17.84 -6.76 -16.78
CA ALA A 229 -18.61 -7.72 -17.59
C ALA A 229 -19.99 -7.18 -17.96
N HIS A 230 -20.68 -6.52 -17.02
CA HIS A 230 -21.98 -5.87 -17.26
C HIS A 230 -21.88 -4.76 -18.31
N LEU A 231 -20.91 -3.87 -18.21
CA LEU A 231 -20.72 -2.80 -19.20
C LEU A 231 -20.34 -3.36 -20.58
N VAL A 232 -19.58 -4.45 -20.63
CA VAL A 232 -19.23 -5.13 -21.89
C VAL A 232 -20.45 -5.77 -22.54
N ASP A 233 -21.33 -6.41 -21.77
CA ASP A 233 -22.60 -6.92 -22.29
C ASP A 233 -23.49 -5.80 -22.84
N ARG A 234 -23.51 -4.66 -22.15
CA ARG A 234 -24.34 -3.50 -22.51
C ARG A 234 -23.84 -2.71 -23.72
N TYR A 235 -22.54 -2.42 -23.79
CA TYR A 235 -21.95 -1.51 -24.78
C TYR A 235 -21.09 -2.22 -25.82
N GLY A 236 -20.66 -3.46 -25.56
CA GLY A 236 -19.64 -4.15 -26.34
C GLY A 236 -18.22 -3.81 -25.87
N GLU A 237 -17.31 -4.77 -26.02
CA GLU A 237 -15.95 -4.67 -25.48
C GLU A 237 -15.16 -3.48 -26.04
N SER A 238 -15.27 -3.20 -27.34
CA SER A 238 -14.58 -2.07 -27.98
C SER A 238 -15.03 -0.71 -27.46
N ASP A 239 -16.27 -0.61 -26.99
CA ASP A 239 -16.83 0.64 -26.46
C ASP A 239 -16.57 0.76 -24.95
N VAL A 240 -16.19 -0.32 -24.26
CA VAL A 240 -15.71 -0.29 -22.88
C VAL A 240 -14.21 -0.01 -22.82
N PHE A 241 -13.38 -0.72 -23.58
CA PHE A 241 -11.92 -0.59 -23.56
C PHE A 241 -11.44 0.44 -24.58
N ILE A 242 -11.70 1.71 -24.28
CA ILE A 242 -11.46 2.87 -25.17
C ILE A 242 -10.15 3.62 -24.89
N GLY A 243 -9.37 3.14 -23.92
CA GLY A 243 -8.09 3.72 -23.54
C GLY A 243 -7.02 3.66 -24.64
N PRO A 244 -6.04 4.58 -24.65
CA PRO A 244 -4.90 4.45 -25.54
C PRO A 244 -4.13 3.15 -25.24
N PRO A 245 -3.85 2.28 -26.24
CA PRO A 245 -3.23 0.97 -25.99
C PRO A 245 -1.79 1.06 -25.47
N ASN A 246 -1.13 2.21 -25.65
CA ASN A 246 0.20 2.49 -25.13
C ASN A 246 0.19 3.11 -23.73
N ALA A 247 -0.95 3.55 -23.19
CA ALA A 247 -1.09 4.11 -21.84
C ALA A 247 -1.21 3.00 -20.78
N GLN A 248 -0.26 2.07 -20.81
CA GLN A 248 -0.24 0.87 -19.98
C GLN A 248 1.16 0.69 -19.38
N ALA A 249 1.23 0.43 -18.07
CA ALA A 249 2.45 -0.04 -17.43
C ALA A 249 2.62 -1.53 -17.70
N THR A 250 3.82 -1.95 -18.08
CA THR A 250 4.06 -3.34 -18.50
C THR A 250 5.39 -3.88 -17.99
N THR A 251 5.51 -5.20 -18.05
CA THR A 251 6.73 -5.95 -17.71
C THR A 251 7.97 -5.47 -18.46
N GLN A 252 7.84 -4.94 -19.69
CA GLN A 252 8.99 -4.45 -20.45
C GLN A 252 9.72 -3.30 -19.73
N VAL A 253 9.00 -2.52 -18.94
CA VAL A 253 9.53 -1.33 -18.27
C VAL A 253 9.73 -1.58 -16.77
N PHE A 254 8.76 -2.24 -16.12
CA PHE A 254 8.79 -2.44 -14.68
C PHE A 254 9.40 -3.77 -14.23
N GLU A 255 9.57 -4.74 -15.14
CA GLU A 255 10.22 -6.04 -14.92
C GLU A 255 9.45 -6.98 -13.99
N TRP A 256 8.16 -6.72 -13.74
CA TRP A 256 7.24 -7.66 -13.10
C TRP A 256 6.56 -8.53 -14.15
N PRO A 257 6.75 -9.86 -14.16
CA PRO A 257 6.10 -10.76 -15.13
C PRO A 257 4.58 -10.65 -15.16
N GLU A 258 3.98 -10.38 -14.00
CA GLU A 258 2.54 -10.27 -13.77
C GLU A 258 1.95 -8.95 -14.31
N LEU A 259 2.78 -7.91 -14.47
CA LEU A 259 2.34 -6.61 -14.98
C LEU A 259 2.18 -6.66 -16.51
N THR A 260 0.97 -7.00 -16.95
CA THR A 260 0.59 -7.07 -18.36
C THR A 260 -0.37 -5.94 -18.73
N ALA A 261 -0.40 -5.59 -20.02
CA ALA A 261 -1.31 -4.57 -20.53
C ALA A 261 -2.76 -5.07 -20.49
N VAL A 262 -3.66 -4.21 -20.03
CA VAL A 262 -5.11 -4.45 -20.04
C VAL A 262 -5.70 -3.81 -21.29
N THR A 263 -6.35 -4.63 -22.12
CA THR A 263 -6.91 -4.21 -23.42
C THR A 263 -8.28 -4.82 -23.72
N SER A 264 -8.78 -5.66 -22.83
CA SER A 264 -10.00 -6.47 -22.98
C SER A 264 -10.52 -6.89 -21.61
N LEU A 265 -11.76 -7.38 -21.57
CA LEU A 265 -12.37 -7.95 -20.37
C LEU A 265 -11.53 -9.11 -19.83
N ALA A 266 -11.07 -10.00 -20.72
CA ALA A 266 -10.24 -11.13 -20.34
C ALA A 266 -8.95 -10.69 -19.65
N SER A 267 -8.22 -9.71 -20.22
CA SER A 267 -7.01 -9.18 -19.58
C SER A 267 -7.27 -8.42 -18.29
N ALA A 268 -8.43 -7.74 -18.16
CA ALA A 268 -8.82 -7.06 -16.93
C ALA A 268 -9.14 -8.07 -15.81
N SER A 269 -9.90 -9.13 -16.13
CA SER A 269 -10.15 -10.25 -15.22
C SER A 269 -8.86 -10.92 -14.75
N SER A 270 -7.90 -11.17 -15.64
CA SER A 270 -6.59 -11.72 -15.24
C SER A 270 -5.80 -10.78 -14.33
N ALA A 271 -5.84 -9.46 -14.57
CA ALA A 271 -5.22 -8.48 -13.68
C ALA A 271 -5.86 -8.49 -12.28
N ILE A 272 -7.19 -8.55 -12.22
CA ILE A 272 -7.96 -8.65 -10.98
C ILE A 272 -7.64 -9.95 -10.22
N GLU A 273 -7.58 -11.08 -10.93
CA GLU A 273 -7.23 -12.38 -10.34
C GLU A 273 -5.85 -12.34 -9.68
N ILE A 274 -4.85 -11.75 -10.34
CA ILE A 274 -3.51 -11.56 -9.78
C ILE A 274 -3.55 -10.78 -8.46
N ILE A 275 -4.29 -9.66 -8.41
CA ILE A 275 -4.39 -8.82 -7.22
C ILE A 275 -5.00 -9.62 -6.05
N VAL A 276 -6.13 -10.27 -6.31
CA VAL A 276 -6.85 -11.05 -5.28
C VAL A 276 -6.03 -12.25 -4.81
N GLU A 277 -5.38 -12.99 -5.72
CA GLU A 277 -4.56 -14.15 -5.35
C GLU A 277 -3.32 -13.75 -4.54
N GLN A 278 -2.70 -12.60 -4.84
CA GLN A 278 -1.52 -12.15 -4.11
C GLN A 278 -1.88 -11.58 -2.74
N GLY A 279 -2.97 -10.81 -2.62
CA GLY A 279 -3.46 -10.24 -1.36
C GLY A 279 -4.01 -11.31 -0.41
N GLU A 280 -5.12 -11.92 -0.81
CA GLU A 280 -5.93 -12.81 0.05
C GLU A 280 -5.64 -14.30 -0.18
N GLY A 281 -5.10 -14.65 -1.35
CA GLY A 281 -4.93 -16.03 -1.78
C GLY A 281 -6.13 -16.56 -2.58
N ALA A 282 -5.90 -17.64 -3.34
CA ALA A 282 -7.00 -18.41 -3.92
C ALA A 282 -7.80 -19.09 -2.79
N ARG A 283 -9.09 -19.39 -3.01
CA ARG A 283 -9.96 -20.07 -2.01
C ARG A 283 -9.28 -21.32 -1.42
N GLY A 284 -8.69 -21.18 -0.24
CA GLY A 284 -8.00 -22.25 0.48
C GLY A 284 -6.47 -22.33 0.33
N ASP A 285 -5.82 -21.51 -0.50
CA ASP A 285 -4.34 -21.43 -0.63
C ASP A 285 -3.84 -20.01 -0.32
N TRP A 286 -4.06 -19.58 0.92
CA TRP A 286 -3.66 -18.25 1.43
C TRP A 286 -2.24 -18.22 1.98
N VAL A 287 -1.54 -19.35 2.08
CA VAL A 287 -0.24 -19.43 2.78
C VAL A 287 0.83 -18.54 2.15
N ASN A 288 0.81 -18.39 0.83
CA ASN A 288 1.77 -17.55 0.10
C ASN A 288 1.26 -16.14 -0.22
N SER A 289 0.01 -15.83 0.15
CA SER A 289 -0.61 -14.51 0.00
C SER A 289 -0.08 -13.51 1.04
N HIS A 290 -0.48 -12.24 0.94
CA HIS A 290 -0.14 -11.22 1.93
C HIS A 290 -0.66 -11.62 3.32
N PHE A 291 -1.92 -12.09 3.40
CA PHE A 291 -2.50 -12.63 4.62
C PHE A 291 -1.61 -13.69 5.27
N GLY A 292 -1.21 -14.71 4.49
CA GLY A 292 -0.37 -15.80 4.98
C GLY A 292 1.03 -15.35 5.42
N LYS A 293 1.62 -14.39 4.70
CA LYS A 293 2.90 -13.77 5.09
C LYS A 293 2.77 -13.05 6.43
N PHE A 294 1.72 -12.25 6.64
CA PHE A 294 1.49 -11.55 7.90
C PHE A 294 1.20 -12.49 9.07
N VAL A 295 0.42 -13.56 8.85
CA VAL A 295 0.25 -14.65 9.82
C VAL A 295 1.61 -15.22 10.24
N GLY A 296 2.45 -15.59 9.27
CA GLY A 296 3.77 -16.16 9.56
C GLY A 296 4.70 -15.20 10.32
N ILE A 297 4.65 -13.89 10.00
CA ILE A 297 5.41 -12.88 10.74
C ILE A 297 4.87 -12.74 12.17
N LEU A 298 3.56 -12.71 12.36
CA LEU A 298 2.94 -12.60 13.68
C LEU A 298 3.27 -13.80 14.57
N GLU A 299 3.21 -15.02 14.03
CA GLU A 299 3.57 -16.23 14.78
C GLU A 299 5.03 -16.21 15.26
N ASP A 300 5.97 -15.82 14.38
CA ASP A 300 7.39 -15.72 14.73
C ASP A 300 7.63 -14.57 15.72
N TYR A 301 6.99 -13.41 15.53
CA TYR A 301 7.03 -12.29 16.48
C TYR A 301 6.57 -12.71 17.88
N LEU A 302 5.42 -13.39 17.99
CA LEU A 302 4.87 -13.87 19.25
C LEU A 302 5.77 -14.95 19.88
N ALA A 303 6.43 -15.78 19.09
CA ALA A 303 7.42 -16.74 19.60
C ALA A 303 8.63 -16.04 20.21
N VAL A 304 9.15 -14.99 19.56
CA VAL A 304 10.27 -14.20 20.09
C VAL A 304 9.84 -13.45 21.36
N ARG A 305 8.67 -12.82 21.38
CA ARG A 305 8.12 -12.12 22.56
C ARG A 305 7.86 -13.04 23.75
N ARG A 306 7.45 -14.29 23.53
CA ARG A 306 7.31 -15.28 24.61
C ARG A 306 8.66 -15.64 25.25
N ALA A 307 9.73 -15.65 24.45
CA ALA A 307 11.09 -15.89 24.95
C ALA A 307 11.68 -14.65 25.64
N ASP A 308 11.36 -13.46 25.14
CA ASP A 308 11.79 -12.16 25.69
C ASP A 308 10.63 -11.15 25.68
N PRO A 309 9.90 -11.01 26.80
CA PRO A 309 8.80 -10.05 26.92
C PRO A 309 9.22 -8.58 26.88
N SER A 310 10.52 -8.27 26.86
CA SER A 310 11.04 -6.91 26.72
C SER A 310 11.44 -6.57 25.28
N PHE A 311 11.33 -7.53 24.36
CA PHE A 311 11.76 -7.37 22.98
C PHE A 311 10.88 -6.35 22.23
N GLU A 312 11.47 -5.21 21.88
CA GLU A 312 10.84 -4.17 21.05
C GLU A 312 11.56 -4.07 19.69
N PRO A 313 10.98 -4.60 18.59
CA PRO A 313 11.60 -4.60 17.27
C PRO A 313 11.55 -3.25 16.55
N ALA A 314 10.60 -2.40 16.91
CA ALA A 314 10.44 -1.07 16.32
C ALA A 314 11.08 0.01 17.20
N ARG A 315 11.46 1.11 16.57
CA ARG A 315 11.73 2.39 17.22
C ARG A 315 10.41 2.94 17.80
N PRO A 316 10.46 3.86 18.79
CA PRO A 316 9.28 4.49 19.38
C PRO A 316 8.70 5.56 18.43
N VAL A 317 8.33 5.14 17.23
CA VAL A 317 7.82 6.02 16.17
C VAL A 317 6.35 6.31 16.42
N ILE A 318 5.95 7.58 16.31
CA ILE A 318 4.54 7.98 16.32
C ILE A 318 4.14 8.67 15.01
N PRO A 319 2.86 8.56 14.59
CA PRO A 319 2.32 9.36 13.51
C PRO A 319 2.40 10.84 13.87
N VAL A 320 2.87 11.65 12.92
CA VAL A 320 3.06 13.09 13.10
C VAL A 320 2.62 13.84 11.87
N PHE A 321 2.34 15.13 12.03
CA PHE A 321 1.96 16.03 10.95
C PHE A 321 2.94 17.20 10.87
N LEU A 322 3.22 17.67 9.64
CA LEU A 322 3.95 18.94 9.46
C LEU A 322 3.07 20.15 9.71
N ARG A 323 1.78 20.03 9.41
CA ARG A 323 0.77 21.09 9.45
C ARG A 323 -0.52 20.50 9.99
N GLU A 324 -1.34 21.33 10.62
CA GLU A 324 -2.62 20.90 11.15
C GLU A 324 -3.57 20.53 9.98
N PRO A 325 -4.01 19.26 9.88
CA PRO A 325 -4.98 18.86 8.88
C PRO A 325 -6.38 19.40 9.23
N PRO A 326 -7.26 19.65 8.24
CA PRO A 326 -8.59 20.21 8.48
C PRO A 326 -9.54 19.25 9.21
N ASP A 327 -9.35 17.94 9.07
CA ASP A 327 -10.36 16.92 9.41
C ASP A 327 -9.86 15.89 10.46
N VAL A 328 -8.87 16.23 11.28
CA VAL A 328 -8.34 15.34 12.33
C VAL A 328 -8.39 16.01 13.71
N ASP A 329 -9.07 15.38 14.66
CA ASP A 329 -9.29 15.92 16.01
C ASP A 329 -8.03 15.85 16.90
N LEU A 330 -7.18 14.84 16.70
CA LEU A 330 -5.97 14.61 17.50
C LEU A 330 -4.72 14.71 16.61
N VAL A 331 -4.02 15.83 16.73
CA VAL A 331 -2.87 16.17 15.88
C VAL A 331 -1.59 16.22 16.72
N THR A 332 -0.61 15.41 16.33
CA THR A 332 0.76 15.51 16.84
C THR A 332 1.63 16.23 15.80
N LEU A 333 1.94 17.50 16.05
CA LEU A 333 2.83 18.26 15.17
C LEU A 333 4.31 17.95 15.45
N ILE A 334 5.13 17.95 14.41
CA ILE A 334 6.59 17.89 14.57
C ILE A 334 7.07 19.23 15.13
N GLU A 335 7.62 19.23 16.34
CA GLU A 335 8.13 20.46 16.99
C GLU A 335 9.58 20.73 16.58
N ASP A 336 10.39 19.65 16.49
CA ASP A 336 11.82 19.74 16.20
C ASP A 336 12.08 20.37 14.80
N PRO A 337 12.81 21.50 14.71
CA PRO A 337 13.03 22.19 13.44
C PRO A 337 13.76 21.38 12.38
N LEU A 338 14.72 20.53 12.78
CA LEU A 338 15.47 19.70 11.84
C LEU A 338 14.57 18.60 11.27
N THR A 339 13.81 17.95 12.14
CA THR A 339 12.85 16.90 11.80
C THR A 339 11.77 17.43 10.86
N ARG A 340 11.25 18.65 11.08
CA ARG A 340 10.33 19.30 10.14
C ARG A 340 10.90 19.45 8.74
N ARG A 341 12.17 19.86 8.60
CA ARG A 341 12.82 20.03 7.30
C ARG A 341 13.02 18.69 6.59
N VAL A 342 13.40 17.64 7.33
CA VAL A 342 13.54 16.28 6.78
C VAL A 342 12.18 15.72 6.36
N ALA A 343 11.15 15.93 7.16
CA ALA A 343 9.79 15.52 6.86
C ALA A 343 9.22 16.22 5.61
N ASP A 344 9.56 17.49 5.40
CA ASP A 344 9.15 18.25 4.20
C ASP A 344 9.82 17.69 2.94
N VAL A 345 11.11 17.31 3.01
CA VAL A 345 11.79 16.59 1.93
C VAL A 345 11.13 15.24 1.68
N PHE A 346 10.72 14.50 2.73
CA PHE A 346 10.02 13.22 2.58
C PHE A 346 8.69 13.39 1.83
N ASN A 347 7.82 14.29 2.30
CA ASN A 347 6.53 14.54 1.67
C ASN A 347 6.70 15.04 0.23
N ALA A 348 7.62 15.96 -0.03
CA ALA A 348 7.89 16.44 -1.38
C ALA A 348 8.48 15.36 -2.31
N THR A 349 9.27 14.42 -1.78
CA THR A 349 9.77 13.25 -2.51
C THR A 349 8.63 12.30 -2.87
N TYR A 350 7.74 12.06 -1.93
CA TYR A 350 6.55 11.25 -2.15
C TYR A 350 5.64 11.89 -3.21
N GLU A 351 5.33 13.18 -3.09
CA GLU A 351 4.53 13.92 -4.09
C GLU A 351 5.14 13.86 -5.50
N VAL A 352 6.46 14.09 -5.66
CA VAL A 352 7.10 14.01 -6.98
C VAL A 352 7.10 12.58 -7.54
N THR A 353 7.12 11.57 -6.67
CA THR A 353 6.98 10.16 -7.07
C THR A 353 5.61 9.90 -7.69
N LEU A 354 4.54 10.44 -7.10
CA LEU A 354 3.19 10.36 -7.67
C LEU A 354 3.07 11.17 -8.98
N GLN A 355 3.69 12.35 -9.05
CA GLN A 355 3.69 13.18 -10.27
C GLN A 355 4.39 12.50 -11.46
N VAL A 356 5.53 11.85 -11.22
CA VAL A 356 6.26 11.11 -12.26
C VAL A 356 5.44 9.90 -12.75
N GLN A 357 4.82 9.15 -11.83
CA GLN A 357 3.94 8.03 -12.18
C GLN A 357 2.72 8.49 -12.96
N SER A 358 2.04 9.53 -12.48
CA SER A 358 0.95 10.17 -13.21
C SER A 358 1.37 10.54 -14.64
N ARG A 359 2.50 11.24 -14.80
CA ARG A 359 3.00 11.63 -16.12
C ARG A 359 3.30 10.43 -17.02
N TYR A 360 3.81 9.34 -16.46
CA TYR A 360 4.03 8.10 -17.19
C TYR A 360 2.72 7.56 -17.78
N PHE A 361 1.61 7.57 -17.03
CA PHE A 361 0.32 7.07 -17.51
C PHE A 361 -0.41 8.05 -18.44
N VAL A 362 -0.33 9.37 -18.20
CA VAL A 362 -0.97 10.39 -19.06
C VAL A 362 -0.07 10.91 -20.19
N HIS A 363 0.94 10.13 -20.57
CA HIS A 363 1.92 10.56 -21.56
C HIS A 363 1.27 10.83 -22.93
N HIS A 364 1.81 11.81 -23.65
CA HIS A 364 1.36 12.17 -24.98
C HIS A 364 2.52 12.82 -25.75
N GLY A 365 3.04 12.12 -26.75
CA GLY A 365 4.17 12.58 -27.56
C GLY A 365 5.54 12.40 -26.91
N GLU A 366 5.62 11.70 -25.77
CA GLU A 366 6.88 11.14 -25.26
C GLU A 366 7.42 10.04 -26.20
N THR A 367 8.74 9.98 -26.34
CA THR A 367 9.43 8.86 -26.99
C THR A 367 9.56 7.66 -26.04
N PRO A 368 9.84 6.44 -26.54
CA PRO A 368 10.11 5.28 -25.68
C PRO A 368 11.21 5.54 -24.63
N ASP A 369 12.31 6.20 -25.00
CA ASP A 369 13.41 6.54 -24.08
C ASP A 369 12.96 7.54 -22.99
N GLU A 370 12.09 8.48 -23.35
CA GLU A 370 11.48 9.44 -22.41
C GLU A 370 10.58 8.72 -21.40
N LEU A 371 9.74 7.76 -21.86
CA LEU A 371 8.90 6.93 -21.00
C LEU A 371 9.71 6.02 -20.08
N GLU A 372 10.77 5.38 -20.60
CA GLU A 372 11.68 4.57 -19.81
C GLU A 372 12.37 5.40 -18.73
N THR A 373 12.71 6.65 -19.03
CA THR A 373 13.29 7.59 -18.05
C THR A 373 12.30 7.91 -16.94
N LEU A 374 11.03 8.19 -17.26
CA LEU A 374 9.98 8.43 -16.25
C LEU A 374 9.79 7.20 -15.34
N ALA A 375 9.66 6.01 -15.93
CA ALA A 375 9.45 4.80 -15.16
C ALA A 375 10.64 4.43 -14.26
N LYS A 376 11.87 4.52 -14.79
CA LYS A 376 13.09 4.32 -13.98
C LYS A 376 13.18 5.34 -12.84
N THR A 377 12.81 6.60 -13.11
CA THR A 377 12.80 7.64 -12.08
C THR A 377 11.82 7.29 -10.96
N ALA A 378 10.58 6.89 -11.28
CA ALA A 378 9.61 6.43 -10.27
C ALA A 378 10.14 5.23 -9.45
N LYS A 379 10.68 4.20 -10.13
CA LYS A 379 11.29 3.03 -9.48
C LYS A 379 12.43 3.41 -8.53
N HIS A 380 13.30 4.34 -8.92
CA HIS A 380 14.46 4.74 -8.13
C HIS A 380 14.11 5.70 -7.00
N LEU A 381 13.09 6.54 -7.15
CA LEU A 381 12.55 7.34 -6.04
C LEU A 381 12.11 6.44 -4.90
N MET A 382 11.37 5.36 -5.19
CA MET A 382 10.99 4.38 -4.15
C MET A 382 12.21 3.60 -3.62
N ASN A 383 12.97 2.95 -4.50
CA ASN A 383 13.98 1.97 -4.08
C ASN A 383 15.25 2.59 -3.48
N TRP A 384 15.63 3.81 -3.86
CA TRP A 384 16.88 4.43 -3.43
C TRP A 384 16.65 5.62 -2.52
N VAL A 385 15.66 6.46 -2.83
CA VAL A 385 15.43 7.69 -2.07
C VAL A 385 14.55 7.43 -0.86
N MET A 386 13.29 7.03 -1.06
CA MET A 386 12.34 6.83 0.04
C MET A 386 12.79 5.72 0.99
N ARG A 387 13.35 4.62 0.47
CA ARG A 387 13.93 3.55 1.29
C ARG A 387 15.05 4.02 2.23
N SER A 388 15.77 5.08 1.87
CA SER A 388 16.82 5.68 2.71
C SER A 388 16.25 6.76 3.63
N LEU A 389 15.33 7.58 3.11
CA LEU A 389 14.78 8.72 3.83
C LEU A 389 13.77 8.34 4.92
N GLY A 390 12.95 7.32 4.69
CA GLY A 390 11.98 6.81 5.67
C GLY A 390 12.65 6.44 7.00
N PRO A 391 13.65 5.54 7.00
CA PRO A 391 14.35 5.18 8.23
C PRO A 391 15.23 6.27 8.83
N MET A 392 15.66 7.25 8.03
CA MET A 392 16.33 8.42 8.56
C MET A 392 15.34 9.26 9.39
N MET A 393 14.12 9.45 8.88
CA MET A 393 13.05 10.15 9.57
C MET A 393 12.66 9.46 10.88
N THR A 394 12.53 8.13 10.89
CA THR A 394 12.16 7.36 12.11
C THR A 394 13.21 7.36 13.21
N ALA A 395 14.40 7.92 12.97
CA ALA A 395 15.44 8.12 13.98
C ALA A 395 15.46 9.55 14.56
N LEU A 396 14.66 10.47 14.01
CA LEU A 396 14.63 11.87 14.41
C LEU A 396 13.54 12.13 15.48
N PRO A 397 13.80 13.00 16.47
CA PRO A 397 12.85 13.25 17.55
C PRO A 397 11.61 14.02 17.04
N VAL A 398 10.44 13.74 17.61
CA VAL A 398 9.27 14.58 17.36
C VAL A 398 9.45 15.98 17.95
N GLY A 399 9.92 16.03 19.20
CA GLY A 399 10.16 17.28 19.90
C GLY A 399 10.13 17.17 21.43
N PRO A 400 10.33 18.30 22.13
CA PRO A 400 10.38 18.35 23.59
C PRO A 400 9.15 17.78 24.32
N GLN A 401 7.93 17.97 23.80
CA GLN A 401 6.71 17.45 24.47
C GLN A 401 6.55 15.93 24.32
N HIS A 402 7.27 15.34 23.36
CA HIS A 402 7.22 13.92 23.00
C HIS A 402 8.57 13.26 23.26
N ALA A 403 9.18 13.56 24.41
CA ALA A 403 10.51 13.09 24.75
C ALA A 403 10.62 11.56 24.64
N GLY A 404 11.63 11.11 23.88
CA GLY A 404 11.87 9.69 23.61
C GLY A 404 11.04 9.09 22.47
N GLN A 405 10.11 9.83 21.86
CA GLN A 405 9.39 9.43 20.65
C GLN A 405 10.08 9.99 19.40
N THR A 406 10.00 9.25 18.29
CA THR A 406 10.54 9.64 16.99
C THR A 406 9.44 9.84 15.95
N ALA A 407 9.76 10.63 14.92
CA ALA A 407 8.80 11.02 13.89
C ALA A 407 8.67 9.94 12.81
N GLY A 408 7.44 9.51 12.52
CA GLY A 408 7.15 8.64 11.39
C GLY A 408 6.80 9.42 10.12
N PRO A 409 7.14 8.90 8.92
CA PRO A 409 6.76 9.55 7.66
C PRO A 409 5.25 9.62 7.48
N ALA A 410 4.72 10.82 7.27
CA ALA A 410 3.27 11.05 7.17
C ALA A 410 2.68 10.64 5.82
N PHE A 411 3.50 10.53 4.76
CA PHE A 411 3.03 10.35 3.38
C PHE A 411 1.94 11.36 3.00
N GLU A 412 2.12 12.61 3.44
CA GLU A 412 1.15 13.68 3.27
C GLU A 412 1.15 14.16 1.81
N ILE A 413 -0.04 14.24 1.22
CA ILE A 413 -0.31 14.93 -0.04
C ILE A 413 -0.86 16.31 0.34
N VAL A 414 -0.06 17.37 0.16
CA VAL A 414 -0.38 18.71 0.71
C VAL A 414 -1.47 19.41 -0.10
N ARG A 415 -1.51 19.15 -1.40
CA ARG A 415 -2.56 19.54 -2.35
C ARG A 415 -2.65 18.46 -3.43
N PRO A 416 -3.78 18.36 -4.18
CA PRO A 416 -3.89 17.44 -5.31
C PRO A 416 -2.58 17.37 -6.10
N ALA A 417 -1.94 16.20 -6.11
CA ALA A 417 -0.57 16.04 -6.61
C ALA A 417 -0.49 16.31 -8.13
N PHE A 418 -1.63 16.29 -8.81
CA PHE A 418 -1.79 16.40 -10.25
C PHE A 418 -1.91 17.86 -10.72
N PHE A 419 -0.87 18.68 -10.48
CA PHE A 419 -0.79 20.02 -11.09
C PHE A 419 0.08 20.06 -12.36
N VAL A 420 0.60 18.91 -12.80
CA VAL A 420 1.43 18.82 -14.00
C VAL A 420 0.52 18.67 -15.23
N LEU A 421 0.63 19.63 -16.16
CA LEU A 421 -0.21 19.64 -17.37
C LEU A 421 0.06 18.41 -18.27
N PRO A 422 -0.93 17.99 -19.09
CA PRO A 422 -0.71 16.96 -20.12
C PRO A 422 0.30 17.41 -21.20
N HIS A 423 0.62 18.71 -21.24
CA HIS A 423 1.60 19.32 -22.13
C HIS A 423 3.03 18.96 -21.70
N ARG A 424 3.61 17.96 -22.38
CA ARG A 424 4.93 17.37 -22.08
C ARG A 424 6.01 18.40 -21.73
N ASP A 425 6.26 19.41 -22.56
CA ASP A 425 7.39 20.33 -22.33
C ASP A 425 7.27 21.12 -21.03
N ALA A 426 6.05 21.55 -20.67
CA ALA A 426 5.80 22.21 -19.40
C ALA A 426 5.95 21.22 -18.24
N ALA A 427 5.41 20.01 -18.41
CA ALA A 427 5.47 18.96 -17.40
C ALA A 427 6.91 18.57 -17.03
N TRP A 428 7.74 18.31 -18.03
CA TRP A 428 9.12 17.91 -17.84
C TRP A 428 9.98 19.02 -17.22
N LYS A 429 9.71 20.29 -17.54
CA LYS A 429 10.38 21.43 -16.90
C LYS A 429 10.06 21.52 -15.41
N ILE A 430 8.79 21.38 -15.04
CA ILE A 430 8.33 21.38 -13.64
C ILE A 430 8.98 20.22 -12.87
N LEU A 431 8.94 18.99 -13.41
CA LEU A 431 9.54 17.82 -12.75
C LEU A 431 11.06 18.00 -12.53
N ARG A 432 11.77 18.53 -13.54
CA ARG A 432 13.20 18.85 -13.42
C ARG A 432 13.45 19.87 -12.31
N GLU A 433 12.70 20.97 -12.27
CA GLU A 433 12.83 22.03 -11.25
C GLU A 433 12.55 21.52 -9.84
N ARG A 434 11.56 20.62 -9.69
CA ARG A 434 11.27 19.92 -8.44
C ARG A 434 12.48 19.10 -7.98
N PHE A 435 13.10 18.31 -8.87
CA PHE A 435 14.30 17.54 -8.52
C PHE A 435 15.51 18.42 -8.18
N GLU A 436 15.71 19.53 -8.89
CA GLU A 436 16.76 20.50 -8.56
C GLU A 436 16.56 21.10 -7.16
N THR A 437 15.32 21.47 -6.83
CA THR A 437 14.97 21.99 -5.50
C THR A 437 15.21 20.94 -4.41
N LEU A 438 14.77 19.70 -4.62
CA LEU A 438 14.97 18.59 -3.69
C LEU A 438 16.46 18.28 -3.48
N ALA A 439 17.25 18.32 -4.54
CA ALA A 439 18.70 18.15 -4.47
C ALA A 439 19.36 19.22 -3.59
N ASP A 440 19.04 20.50 -3.84
CA ASP A 440 19.66 21.62 -3.12
C ASP A 440 19.30 21.61 -1.63
N VAL A 441 18.04 21.32 -1.29
CA VAL A 441 17.59 21.23 0.11
C VAL A 441 18.24 20.04 0.80
N SER A 442 18.30 18.87 0.13
CA SER A 442 18.94 17.68 0.68
C SER A 442 20.43 17.87 0.91
N LEU A 443 21.13 18.57 0.02
CA LEU A 443 22.55 18.86 0.17
C LEU A 443 22.83 19.75 1.39
N LYS A 444 21.98 20.77 1.63
CA LYS A 444 22.07 21.61 2.83
C LYS A 444 21.79 20.81 4.10
N LEU A 445 20.80 19.93 4.09
CA LEU A 445 20.51 19.06 5.24
C LEU A 445 21.63 18.05 5.53
N ALA A 446 22.46 17.71 4.54
CA ALA A 446 23.61 16.84 4.75
C ALA A 446 24.72 17.45 5.64
N GLU A 447 24.67 18.77 5.87
CA GLU A 447 25.59 19.48 6.77
C GLU A 447 25.19 19.33 8.25
N ASP A 448 23.93 18.99 8.54
CA ASP A 448 23.43 18.78 9.89
C ASP A 448 23.94 17.44 10.48
N PRO A 449 24.34 17.39 11.78
CA PRO A 449 24.84 16.17 12.41
C PRO A 449 23.85 15.00 12.30
N GLY A 450 24.36 13.82 11.92
CA GLY A 450 23.54 12.61 11.77
C GLY A 450 22.81 12.48 10.43
N LEU A 451 22.86 13.49 9.56
CA LEU A 451 22.18 13.50 8.26
C LEU A 451 23.12 13.36 7.05
N ALA A 452 24.34 12.86 7.24
CA ALA A 452 25.31 12.67 6.16
C ALA A 452 24.77 11.84 4.96
N GLY A 453 23.80 10.94 5.21
CA GLY A 453 23.11 10.17 4.17
C GLY A 453 22.32 11.03 3.18
N MET A 454 21.93 12.25 3.54
CA MET A 454 21.23 13.19 2.65
C MET A 454 22.08 13.59 1.45
N LYS A 455 23.41 13.49 1.54
CA LYS A 455 24.30 13.75 0.39
C LYS A 455 24.05 12.77 -0.76
N GLN A 456 23.89 11.48 -0.46
CA GLN A 456 23.58 10.48 -1.49
C GLN A 456 22.19 10.70 -2.08
N ILE A 457 21.21 11.07 -1.24
CA ILE A 457 19.86 11.44 -1.67
C ILE A 457 19.91 12.64 -2.64
N ALA A 458 20.67 13.68 -2.30
CA ALA A 458 20.88 14.84 -3.17
C ALA A 458 21.50 14.45 -4.52
N THR A 459 22.52 13.58 -4.52
CA THR A 459 23.12 13.06 -5.76
C THR A 459 22.12 12.32 -6.63
N ASN A 460 21.21 11.52 -6.03
CA ASN A 460 20.17 10.84 -6.80
C ASN A 460 19.22 11.84 -7.48
N PHE A 461 18.75 12.87 -6.75
CA PHE A 461 17.91 13.92 -7.33
C PHE A 461 18.60 14.71 -8.45
N GLN A 462 19.89 15.02 -8.29
CA GLN A 462 20.69 15.66 -9.36
C GLN A 462 20.76 14.78 -10.60
N GLY A 463 20.89 13.46 -10.42
CA GLY A 463 20.82 12.48 -11.51
C GLY A 463 19.50 12.56 -12.28
N PHE A 464 18.37 12.49 -11.56
CA PHE A 464 17.04 12.57 -12.18
C PHE A 464 16.83 13.90 -12.91
N ALA A 465 17.20 15.03 -12.30
CA ALA A 465 17.13 16.35 -12.94
C ALA A 465 17.98 16.41 -14.23
N SER A 466 19.18 15.83 -14.19
CA SER A 466 20.09 15.78 -15.34
C SER A 466 19.51 14.95 -16.49
N ASP A 467 18.91 13.80 -16.20
CA ASP A 467 18.27 12.94 -17.19
C ASP A 467 17.10 13.67 -17.88
N LEU A 468 16.22 14.33 -17.12
CA LEU A 468 15.14 15.15 -17.68
C LEU A 468 15.68 16.31 -18.53
N ARG A 469 16.75 16.99 -18.09
CA ARG A 469 17.39 18.08 -18.83
C ARG A 469 17.99 17.61 -20.16
N ARG A 470 18.55 16.40 -20.20
CA ARG A 470 19.12 15.81 -21.42
C ARG A 470 18.04 15.65 -22.50
N HIS A 471 16.88 15.11 -22.13
CA HIS A 471 15.73 14.96 -23.04
C HIS A 471 15.20 16.32 -23.52
N LEU A 472 14.99 17.27 -22.60
CA LEU A 472 14.55 18.63 -22.96
C LEU A 472 15.50 19.32 -23.96
N THR A 473 16.82 19.19 -23.73
CA THR A 473 17.84 19.76 -24.64
C THR A 473 17.85 19.07 -26.00
N ALA A 474 17.79 17.73 -26.02
CA ALA A 474 17.80 16.95 -27.26
C ALA A 474 16.64 17.33 -28.17
N ARG A 475 15.44 17.55 -27.61
CA ARG A 475 14.28 18.01 -28.37
C ARG A 475 14.42 19.42 -28.91
N ALA A 476 14.91 20.36 -28.09
CA ALA A 476 15.11 21.75 -28.51
C ALA A 476 16.10 21.87 -29.69
N ALA A 477 16.99 20.88 -29.85
CA ALA A 477 17.92 20.80 -30.97
C ALA A 477 17.31 20.25 -32.27
N VAL A 478 16.11 19.65 -32.22
CA VAL A 478 15.40 19.19 -33.43
C VAL A 478 14.67 20.39 -34.04
N PRO A 479 14.96 20.78 -35.29
CA PRO A 479 14.24 21.87 -35.95
C PRO A 479 12.75 21.55 -36.02
N THR A 480 11.90 22.47 -35.59
CA THR A 480 10.45 22.38 -35.83
C THR A 480 10.20 22.47 -37.33
N SER A 481 9.84 21.34 -37.96
CA SER A 481 9.43 21.24 -39.36
C SER A 481 8.01 21.75 -39.57
#